data_AF-A0A956WW72-F1
#
_entry.id   AF-A0A956WW72-F1
#
_cell.length_a   1.000
_cell.length_b   1.000
_cell.length_c   1.000
_cell.angle_alpha   90.00
_cell.angle_beta   90.00
_cell.angle_gamma   90.00
#
_symmetry.space_group_name_H-M   'P 1'
#
loop_
_entity.id
_entity.type
_entity.pdbx_description
1 polymer ?
#
loop_
_entity_poly.entity_id
_entity_poly.type
_entity_poly.pdbx_seq_one_letter_code
_entity_poly.pdbx_strand_id
1 'polypeptide(L)'
;ERSSIFEAEEQRSEEQRCGVSLEELQRKLAGKLKDARKRGKDDAWIAESMARTAWRHFSQPGDGIWSMTTESGVNHPAPFPTELPRRLIKLYTKPGDLVLDPFMGAGATGVAAVQTGRHYVGYDISPEYCDMARQRIAAAEAALSAQDKENQ
;
A
#
# COMPACT_ATOMS: atom_id res chain seq x y z
N GLU A 1 22.75 16.97 -5.12
CA GLU A 1 22.02 16.21 -6.18
C GLU A 1 21.47 14.85 -5.74
N ARG A 2 22.09 14.12 -4.78
CA ARG A 2 21.53 12.85 -4.25
C ARG A 2 20.27 13.01 -3.37
N SER A 3 20.02 14.19 -2.80
CA SER A 3 18.85 14.45 -1.95
C SER A 3 17.54 14.50 -2.74
N SER A 4 17.56 15.07 -3.96
CA SER A 4 16.35 15.29 -4.76
C SER A 4 15.81 14.02 -5.42
N ILE A 5 16.66 13.01 -5.62
CA ILE A 5 16.26 11.71 -6.17
C ILE A 5 15.55 10.89 -5.09
N PHE A 6 16.07 10.90 -3.86
CA PHE A 6 15.48 10.21 -2.71
C PHE A 6 14.10 10.79 -2.34
N GLU A 7 13.97 12.13 -2.38
CA GLU A 7 12.69 12.82 -2.17
C GLU A 7 11.67 12.51 -3.29
N ALA A 8 12.12 12.33 -4.54
CA ALA A 8 11.24 11.98 -5.65
C ALA A 8 10.77 10.52 -5.61
N GLU A 9 11.61 9.58 -5.13
CA GLU A 9 11.24 8.18 -4.92
C GLU A 9 10.30 8.00 -3.72
N GLU A 10 10.52 8.77 -2.64
CA GLU A 10 9.64 8.81 -1.46
C GLU A 10 8.26 9.39 -1.80
N GLN A 11 8.22 10.45 -2.62
CA GLN A 11 6.97 11.00 -3.16
C GLN A 11 6.24 9.99 -4.04
N ARG A 12 6.94 9.29 -4.96
CA ARG A 12 6.36 8.29 -5.87
C ARG A 12 5.78 7.07 -5.11
N SER A 13 6.37 6.73 -3.95
CA SER A 13 5.89 5.69 -3.03
C SER A 13 4.59 6.05 -2.29
N GLU A 14 4.37 7.34 -1.98
CA GLU A 14 3.15 7.83 -1.35
C GLU A 14 1.93 7.81 -2.28
N GLU A 15 2.15 7.92 -3.59
CA GLU A 15 1.10 7.97 -4.62
C GLU A 15 0.39 6.63 -4.81
N GLN A 16 1.17 5.55 -4.82
CA GLN A 16 0.69 4.17 -4.93
C GLN A 16 0.00 3.67 -3.65
N ARG A 17 -0.08 4.51 -2.62
CA ARG A 17 -0.63 4.18 -1.29
C ARG A 17 -2.15 4.30 -1.19
N CYS A 18 -2.81 5.12 -2.04
CA CYS A 18 -4.17 5.62 -1.77
C CYS A 18 -5.31 5.04 -2.62
N GLY A 19 -5.03 4.43 -3.78
CA GLY A 19 -6.10 4.04 -4.72
C GLY A 19 -6.84 5.25 -5.35
N VAL A 20 -6.33 6.46 -5.13
CA VAL A 20 -6.70 7.69 -5.82
C VAL A 20 -5.50 8.04 -6.69
N SER A 21 -5.68 8.27 -7.99
CA SER A 21 -4.54 8.63 -8.83
C SER A 21 -3.89 9.88 -8.25
N LEU A 22 -2.56 9.92 -8.22
CA LEU A 22 -1.83 11.08 -7.75
C LEU A 22 -2.35 12.35 -8.44
N GLU A 23 -2.59 12.26 -9.74
CA GLU A 23 -3.09 13.35 -10.56
C GLU A 23 -4.44 13.87 -10.06
N GLU A 24 -5.31 13.00 -9.55
CA GLU A 24 -6.61 13.39 -8.99
C GLU A 24 -6.47 14.02 -7.60
N LEU A 25 -5.56 13.51 -6.76
CA LEU A 25 -5.19 14.14 -5.50
C LEU A 25 -4.58 15.52 -5.77
N GLN A 26 -3.56 15.61 -6.61
CA GLN A 26 -2.91 16.84 -7.06
C GLN A 26 -3.92 17.85 -7.62
N ARG A 27 -4.89 17.42 -8.43
CA ARG A 27 -5.95 18.29 -8.97
C ARG A 27 -6.85 18.85 -7.86
N LYS A 28 -7.33 18.00 -6.94
CA LYS A 28 -8.17 18.41 -5.79
C LYS A 28 -7.42 19.35 -4.85
N LEU A 29 -6.13 19.09 -4.68
CA LEU A 29 -5.22 19.78 -3.78
C LEU A 29 -4.78 21.13 -4.38
N ALA A 30 -4.51 21.19 -5.68
CA ALA A 30 -4.29 22.43 -6.44
C ALA A 30 -5.54 23.33 -6.47
N GLY A 31 -6.74 22.76 -6.60
CA GLY A 31 -8.00 23.51 -6.47
C GLY A 31 -8.16 24.14 -5.09
N LYS A 32 -7.94 23.37 -4.03
CA LYS A 32 -7.98 23.86 -2.64
C LYS A 32 -6.90 24.91 -2.35
N LEU A 33 -5.70 24.76 -2.91
CA LEU A 33 -4.59 25.73 -2.81
C LEU A 33 -4.96 27.08 -3.43
N LYS A 34 -5.53 27.08 -4.65
CA LYS A 34 -6.00 28.31 -5.32
C LYS A 34 -7.06 29.03 -4.49
N ASP A 35 -8.01 28.28 -3.93
CA ASP A 35 -9.07 28.82 -3.08
C ASP A 35 -8.57 29.30 -1.71
N ALA A 36 -7.56 28.66 -1.13
CA ALA A 36 -6.95 29.07 0.13
C ALA A 36 -6.13 30.36 -0.03
N ARG A 37 -5.37 30.47 -1.12
CA ARG A 37 -4.57 31.66 -1.43
C ARG A 37 -5.44 32.88 -1.76
N LYS A 38 -6.58 32.66 -2.43
CA LYS A 38 -7.61 33.70 -2.64
C LYS A 38 -8.23 34.21 -1.33
N ARG A 39 -8.18 33.41 -0.27
CA ARG A 39 -8.63 33.75 1.08
C ARG A 39 -7.51 34.28 2.00
N GLY A 40 -6.32 34.53 1.47
CA GLY A 40 -5.19 35.10 2.21
C GLY A 40 -4.58 34.17 3.27
N LYS A 41 -4.71 32.84 3.11
CA LYS A 41 -4.07 31.86 3.99
C LYS A 41 -2.61 31.62 3.58
N ASP A 42 -1.76 31.41 4.57
CA ASP A 42 -0.34 31.16 4.42
C ASP A 42 -0.02 29.69 4.10
N ASP A 43 1.18 29.45 3.56
CA ASP A 43 1.58 28.13 3.06
C ASP A 43 1.63 27.07 4.18
N ALA A 44 1.88 27.47 5.43
CA ALA A 44 1.86 26.60 6.60
C ALA A 44 0.46 26.04 6.89
N TRP A 45 -0.58 26.89 6.87
CA TRP A 45 -1.97 26.47 7.07
C TRP A 45 -2.46 25.53 5.96
N ILE A 46 -1.97 25.74 4.75
CA ILE A 46 -2.29 24.92 3.58
C ILE A 46 -1.66 23.54 3.71
N ALA A 47 -0.37 23.46 4.03
CA ALA A 47 0.34 22.18 4.23
C ALA A 47 -0.30 21.37 5.37
N GLU A 48 -0.62 22.02 6.49
CA GLU A 48 -1.28 21.38 7.63
C GLU A 48 -2.70 20.87 7.28
N SER A 49 -3.47 21.64 6.51
CA SER A 49 -4.80 21.23 6.05
C SER A 49 -4.77 20.10 5.02
N MET A 50 -3.75 20.07 4.16
CA MET A 50 -3.51 18.99 3.22
C MET A 50 -3.09 17.71 3.94
N ALA A 51 -2.14 17.79 4.87
CA ALA A 51 -1.74 16.68 5.73
C ALA A 51 -2.94 16.13 6.51
N ARG A 52 -3.78 16.98 7.12
CA ARG A 52 -5.04 16.55 7.74
C ARG A 52 -6.01 15.89 6.76
N THR A 53 -6.12 16.39 5.54
CA THR A 53 -7.05 15.84 4.54
C THR A 53 -6.56 14.48 4.04
N ALA A 54 -5.28 14.36 3.71
CA ALA A 54 -4.63 13.10 3.35
C ALA A 54 -4.74 12.11 4.51
N TRP A 55 -4.39 12.53 5.73
CA TRP A 55 -4.56 11.72 6.93
C TRP A 55 -6.01 11.28 7.13
N ARG A 56 -7.02 12.14 6.92
CA ARG A 56 -8.44 11.73 6.97
C ARG A 56 -8.82 10.75 5.87
N HIS A 57 -8.21 10.85 4.68
CA HIS A 57 -8.48 9.95 3.57
C HIS A 57 -7.86 8.56 3.79
N PHE A 58 -6.61 8.52 4.25
CA PHE A 58 -5.87 7.30 4.56
C PHE A 58 -6.28 6.66 5.88
N SER A 59 -6.66 7.49 6.85
CA SER A 59 -6.90 7.07 8.22
C SER A 59 -8.35 7.05 8.59
N GLN A 60 -9.32 7.12 7.65
CA GLN A 60 -10.77 7.13 7.95
C GLN A 60 -11.08 6.26 9.18
N PRO A 61 -11.19 6.86 10.38
CA PRO A 61 -11.56 6.16 11.57
C PRO A 61 -13.07 6.38 11.62
N GLY A 62 -13.81 5.54 10.91
CA GLY A 62 -15.23 5.75 10.65
C GLY A 62 -16.05 4.54 11.02
N ASP A 63 -16.00 3.50 10.19
CA ASP A 63 -17.06 2.48 10.29
C ASP A 63 -16.56 1.09 10.69
N GLY A 64 -15.24 0.86 10.73
CA GLY A 64 -14.69 -0.51 10.86
C GLY A 64 -15.08 -1.44 9.70
N ILE A 65 -15.73 -0.90 8.65
CA ILE A 65 -16.27 -1.63 7.51
C ILE A 65 -15.42 -1.29 6.28
N TRP A 66 -14.79 -2.31 5.70
CA TRP A 66 -14.03 -2.19 4.46
C TRP A 66 -14.69 -2.98 3.35
N SER A 67 -15.13 -2.29 2.30
CA SER A 67 -15.61 -2.94 1.07
C SER A 67 -14.43 -3.40 0.22
N MET A 68 -14.35 -4.71 -0.03
CA MET A 68 -13.36 -5.33 -0.91
C MET A 68 -13.95 -6.56 -1.58
N THR A 69 -13.56 -6.82 -2.82
CA THR A 69 -13.99 -8.00 -3.58
C THR A 69 -13.25 -9.23 -3.07
N THR A 70 -13.93 -10.37 -2.98
CA THR A 70 -13.30 -11.65 -2.67
C THR A 70 -12.33 -12.07 -3.76
N GLU A 71 -11.28 -12.78 -3.38
CA GLU A 71 -10.33 -13.33 -4.34
C GLU A 71 -10.92 -14.60 -4.96
N SER A 72 -10.79 -14.73 -6.29
CA SER A 72 -11.25 -15.91 -7.03
C SER A 72 -10.08 -16.50 -7.83
N GLY A 73 -10.08 -17.82 -8.04
CA GLY A 73 -9.02 -18.51 -8.79
C GLY A 73 -7.82 -19.00 -7.95
N VAL A 74 -7.85 -18.80 -6.63
CA VAL A 74 -6.91 -19.46 -5.71
C VAL A 74 -7.48 -20.83 -5.38
N ASN A 75 -6.69 -21.90 -5.53
CA ASN A 75 -7.07 -23.26 -5.13
C ASN A 75 -7.01 -23.41 -3.60
N HIS A 76 -7.80 -22.60 -2.90
CA HIS A 76 -7.99 -22.60 -1.46
C HIS A 76 -9.50 -22.45 -1.20
N PRO A 77 -10.10 -23.19 -0.27
CA PRO A 77 -11.55 -23.18 -0.07
C PRO A 77 -12.11 -21.84 0.42
N ALA A 78 -11.29 -21.01 1.06
CA ALA A 78 -11.67 -19.68 1.53
C ALA A 78 -10.48 -18.69 1.46
N PRO A 79 -10.09 -18.20 0.27
CA PRO A 79 -9.01 -17.24 0.16
C PRO A 79 -9.51 -15.86 0.58
N PHE A 80 -8.84 -15.25 1.55
CA PHE A 80 -9.08 -13.84 1.85
C PHE A 80 -8.37 -12.96 0.81
N PRO A 81 -8.95 -11.80 0.44
CA PRO A 81 -8.38 -10.95 -0.57
C PRO A 81 -7.06 -10.34 -0.13
N THR A 82 -6.05 -10.41 -0.99
CA THR A 82 -4.71 -9.82 -0.79
C THR A 82 -4.76 -8.32 -0.46
N GLU A 83 -5.83 -7.60 -0.83
CA GLU A 83 -6.07 -6.21 -0.45
C GLU A 83 -6.12 -5.99 1.08
N LEU A 84 -6.71 -6.94 1.81
CA LEU A 84 -6.90 -6.86 3.25
C LEU A 84 -5.55 -6.76 4.00
N PRO A 85 -4.63 -7.75 3.89
CA PRO A 85 -3.33 -7.67 4.55
C PRO A 85 -2.53 -6.47 4.03
N ARG A 86 -2.65 -6.10 2.75
CA ARG A 86 -1.92 -4.95 2.20
C ARG A 86 -2.27 -3.64 2.90
N ARG A 87 -3.56 -3.40 3.18
CA ARG A 87 -4.00 -2.22 3.94
C ARG A 87 -3.50 -2.25 5.37
N LEU A 88 -3.62 -3.39 6.05
CA LEU A 88 -3.15 -3.55 7.43
C LEU A 88 -1.65 -3.31 7.54
N ILE A 89 -0.85 -3.91 6.65
CA ILE A 89 0.61 -3.72 6.60
C ILE A 89 0.94 -2.24 6.40
N LYS A 90 0.28 -1.55 5.44
CA LYS A 90 0.50 -0.11 5.21
C LYS A 90 0.12 0.77 6.41
N LEU A 91 -0.89 0.39 7.19
CA LEU A 91 -1.36 1.16 8.34
C LEU A 91 -0.49 0.96 9.59
N TYR A 92 0.01 -0.25 9.81
CA TYR A 92 0.65 -0.64 11.07
C TYR A 92 2.17 -0.86 10.98
N THR A 93 2.77 -0.78 9.78
CA THR A 93 4.21 -1.03 9.58
C THR A 93 4.85 0.00 8.66
N LYS A 94 6.17 0.15 8.77
CA LYS A 94 7.02 0.90 7.84
C LYS A 94 7.63 -0.02 6.79
N PRO A 95 8.05 0.50 5.62
CA PRO A 95 8.86 -0.27 4.68
C PRO A 95 10.10 -0.87 5.38
N GLY A 96 10.44 -2.11 5.05
CA GLY A 96 11.52 -2.87 5.69
C GLY A 96 11.16 -3.55 7.01
N ASP A 97 9.99 -3.28 7.60
CA ASP A 97 9.54 -4.01 8.80
C ASP A 97 9.23 -5.49 8.48
N LEU A 98 9.25 -6.32 9.52
CA LEU A 98 8.92 -7.74 9.45
C LEU A 98 7.45 -8.00 9.83
N VAL A 99 6.72 -8.70 8.95
CA VAL A 99 5.33 -9.13 9.16
C VAL A 99 5.28 -10.62 9.46
N LEU A 100 4.63 -11.02 10.56
CA LEU A 100 4.42 -12.42 10.93
C LEU A 100 2.97 -12.83 10.69
N ASP A 101 2.76 -13.94 9.98
CA ASP A 101 1.46 -14.59 9.81
C ASP A 101 1.52 -16.09 10.18
N PRO A 102 1.01 -16.50 11.35
CA PRO A 102 1.04 -17.90 11.77
C PRO A 102 -0.02 -18.79 11.11
N PHE A 103 -0.88 -18.22 10.25
CA PHE A 103 -1.93 -18.93 9.51
C PHE A 103 -1.94 -18.49 8.05
N MET A 104 -0.77 -18.58 7.40
CA MET A 104 -0.51 -17.96 6.11
C MET A 104 -1.38 -18.53 4.97
N GLY A 105 -1.86 -19.77 5.09
CA GLY A 105 -2.68 -20.42 4.07
C GLY A 105 -2.05 -20.29 2.69
N ALA A 106 -2.81 -19.77 1.73
CA ALA A 106 -2.35 -19.57 0.36
C ALA A 106 -1.38 -18.39 0.15
N GLY A 107 -0.88 -17.73 1.20
CA GLY A 107 0.21 -16.76 1.09
C GLY A 107 -0.19 -15.30 0.83
N ALA A 108 -1.46 -14.93 0.96
CA ALA A 108 -1.92 -13.56 0.67
C ALA A 108 -1.18 -12.48 1.49
N THR A 109 -0.86 -12.75 2.76
CA THR A 109 -0.06 -11.84 3.59
C THR A 109 1.38 -11.68 3.09
N GLY A 110 2.02 -12.77 2.66
CA GLY A 110 3.37 -12.72 2.10
C GLY A 110 3.43 -11.95 0.79
N VAL A 111 2.46 -12.17 -0.10
CA VAL A 111 2.32 -11.40 -1.35
C VAL A 111 2.16 -9.91 -1.05
N ALA A 112 1.28 -9.56 -0.10
CA ALA A 112 1.07 -8.18 0.30
C ALA A 112 2.32 -7.53 0.94
N ALA A 113 3.09 -8.29 1.72
CA ALA A 113 4.35 -7.83 2.30
C ALA A 113 5.38 -7.51 1.21
N VAL A 114 5.57 -8.41 0.23
CA VAL A 114 6.47 -8.18 -0.91
C VAL A 114 6.07 -6.94 -1.71
N GLN A 115 4.79 -6.83 -2.09
CA GLN A 115 4.26 -5.68 -2.83
C GLN A 115 4.39 -4.35 -2.10
N THR A 116 4.58 -4.39 -0.78
CA THR A 116 4.76 -3.19 0.04
C THR A 116 6.20 -3.03 0.51
N GLY A 117 7.14 -3.88 0.08
CA GLY A 117 8.55 -3.77 0.50
C GLY A 117 8.74 -4.05 1.99
N ARG A 118 8.01 -5.02 2.54
CA ARG A 118 8.19 -5.53 3.91
C ARG A 118 8.78 -6.94 3.85
N HIS A 119 9.52 -7.31 4.89
CA HIS A 119 9.90 -8.70 5.11
C HIS A 119 8.70 -9.47 5.68
N TYR A 120 8.68 -10.79 5.51
CA TYR A 120 7.61 -11.62 6.04
C TYR A 120 8.14 -12.96 6.57
N VAL A 121 7.43 -13.50 7.56
CA VAL A 121 7.54 -14.89 8.03
C VAL A 121 6.14 -15.46 8.12
N GLY A 122 5.94 -16.64 7.53
CA GLY A 122 4.64 -17.30 7.48
C GLY A 122 4.72 -18.74 7.92
N TYR A 123 3.71 -19.21 8.63
CA TYR A 123 3.55 -20.63 8.99
C TYR A 123 2.18 -21.13 8.53
N ASP A 124 2.13 -22.38 8.09
CA ASP A 124 0.90 -23.13 7.90
C ASP A 124 1.17 -24.61 8.19
N ILE A 125 0.15 -25.34 8.63
CA ILE A 125 0.22 -26.77 8.91
C ILE A 125 0.15 -27.59 7.62
N SER A 126 -0.54 -27.12 6.59
CA SER A 126 -0.66 -27.81 5.31
C SER A 126 0.59 -27.56 4.46
N PRO A 127 1.35 -28.61 4.10
CA PRO A 127 2.45 -28.50 3.17
C PRO A 127 2.00 -27.97 1.80
N GLU A 128 0.81 -28.37 1.35
CA GLU A 128 0.24 -27.95 0.07
C GLU A 128 -0.02 -26.44 0.02
N TYR A 129 -0.53 -25.86 1.11
CA TYR A 129 -0.70 -24.42 1.23
C TYR A 129 0.63 -23.68 1.31
N CYS A 130 1.62 -24.26 2.01
CA CYS A 130 2.97 -23.71 2.02
C CYS A 130 3.58 -23.67 0.61
N ASP A 131 3.39 -24.70 -0.21
CA ASP A 131 3.86 -24.74 -1.60
C ASP A 131 3.16 -23.69 -2.47
N MET A 132 1.83 -23.59 -2.35
CA MET A 132 1.06 -22.57 -3.06
C MET A 132 1.47 -21.15 -2.65
N ALA A 133 1.67 -20.90 -1.36
CA ALA A 133 2.15 -19.62 -0.85
C ALA A 133 3.53 -19.28 -1.44
N ARG A 134 4.48 -20.22 -1.42
CA ARG A 134 5.81 -20.05 -2.03
C ARG A 134 5.74 -19.64 -3.49
N GLN A 135 4.93 -20.35 -4.29
CA GLN A 135 4.77 -20.05 -5.72
C GLN A 135 4.20 -18.65 -5.96
N ARG A 136 3.16 -18.28 -5.21
CA ARG A 136 2.52 -16.97 -5.34
C ARG A 136 3.43 -15.83 -4.93
N ILE A 137 4.20 -16.01 -3.86
CA ILE A 137 5.12 -14.98 -3.37
C ILE A 137 6.29 -14.82 -4.35
N ALA A 138 6.87 -15.92 -4.84
CA ALA A 138 7.92 -15.87 -5.85
C ALA A 138 7.45 -15.16 -7.14
N ALA A 139 6.19 -15.38 -7.55
CA ALA A 139 5.61 -14.66 -8.69
C ALA A 139 5.49 -13.14 -8.43
N ALA A 140 5.13 -12.74 -7.20
CA ALA A 140 5.06 -11.33 -6.81
C ALA A 140 6.45 -10.67 -6.77
N GLU A 141 7.47 -11.36 -6.25
CA GLU A 141 8.86 -10.90 -6.26
C GLU A 141 9.39 -10.73 -7.68
N ALA A 142 9.13 -11.72 -8.55
CA ALA A 142 9.51 -11.66 -9.96
C ALA A 142 8.86 -10.48 -10.68
N ALA A 143 7.56 -10.24 -10.46
CA ALA A 143 6.84 -9.11 -11.04
C ALA A 143 7.42 -7.76 -10.59
N LEU A 144 7.80 -7.63 -9.31
CA LEU A 144 8.43 -6.42 -8.79
C LEU A 144 9.79 -6.17 -9.45
N SER A 145 10.62 -7.22 -9.56
CA SER A 145 11.94 -7.13 -10.20
C SER A 145 11.89 -6.79 -11.69
N ALA A 146 10.79 -7.14 -12.38
CA ALA A 146 10.58 -6.80 -13.78
C ALA A 146 10.22 -5.31 -13.95
N GLN A 147 9.38 -4.77 -13.05
CA GLN A 147 9.01 -3.36 -13.03
C GLN A 147 10.20 -2.44 -12.75
N ASP A 148 11.13 -2.87 -11.90
CA ASP A 148 12.35 -2.11 -11.60
C ASP A 148 13.27 -1.99 -12.83
N LYS A 149 13.30 -3.01 -13.69
CA LYS A 149 14.10 -3.01 -14.93
C LYS A 149 13.50 -2.16 -16.05
N GLU A 150 12.18 -2.03 -16.09
CA GLU A 150 11.48 -1.23 -17.10
C GLU A 150 11.50 0.27 -16.78
N ASN A 151 11.71 0.63 -15.51
CA ASN A 151 11.82 2.00 -15.03
C ASN A 151 13.26 2.54 -14.93
N GLN A 152 14.26 1.75 -15.33
CA GLN A 152 15.68 2.13 -15.41
C GLN A 152 16.10 2.39 -16.85
#